data_AF-A0A353RIJ6-F1
#
_entry.id   AF-A0A353RIJ6-F1
#
_cell.length_a   1.000
_cell.length_b   1.000
_cell.length_c   1.000
_cell.angle_alpha   90.00
_cell.angle_beta   90.00
_cell.angle_gamma   90.00
#
_symmetry.space_group_name_H-M   'P 1'
#
loop_
_entity.id
_entity.type
_entity.pdbx_description
1 polymer ?
#
loop_
_entity_poly.entity_id
_entity_poly.type
_entity_poly.pdbx_seq_one_letter_code
_entity_poly.pdbx_strand_id
1 'polypeptide(L)'
;MKKILVLPFIFLAAFVFAENCVPVKTGAELTDIYFPLLKGKRVAVMTNQTGMAGDVHLVDMLIGNDINLVGIFSPEHGFRGTADAGEHVSSSVDEKTGIPIWSLYGSGSGKPAADKMKAFDILLFDLQDVGLRFYTYYASMARLMDACAEHGKKMI
;
A
#
# COMPACT_ATOMS: atom_id res chain seq x y z
N MET A 1 -32.10 59.08 11.94
CA MET A 1 -31.47 58.49 10.73
C MET A 1 -31.20 57.01 11.01
N LYS A 2 -31.74 56.13 10.16
CA LYS A 2 -31.71 54.66 10.27
C LYS A 2 -30.44 54.07 9.65
N LYS A 3 -30.15 52.82 10.05
CA LYS A 3 -29.30 51.74 9.46
C LYS A 3 -28.20 51.32 10.45
N ILE A 4 -28.56 50.56 11.49
CA ILE A 4 -28.75 49.10 11.53
C ILE A 4 -27.41 48.37 11.39
N LEU A 5 -27.00 47.87 12.55
CA LEU A 5 -25.99 46.89 12.88
C LEU A 5 -26.18 45.59 12.07
N VAL A 6 -25.69 45.52 10.83
CA VAL A 6 -25.66 44.28 10.03
C VAL A 6 -24.21 43.88 9.81
N LEU A 7 -23.47 43.52 10.86
CA LEU A 7 -22.10 43.02 10.68
C LEU A 7 -21.61 41.89 11.61
N PRO A 8 -22.37 41.31 12.56
CA PRO A 8 -21.94 40.06 13.19
C PRO A 8 -22.62 38.79 12.62
N PHE A 9 -23.70 38.93 11.84
CA PHE A 9 -24.48 37.75 11.41
C PHE A 9 -23.88 36.99 10.22
N ILE A 10 -23.02 37.64 9.41
CA ILE A 10 -22.38 36.97 8.26
C ILE A 10 -21.22 36.06 8.71
N PHE A 11 -20.60 36.33 9.86
CA PHE A 11 -19.52 35.48 10.38
C PHE A 11 -20.02 34.19 11.07
N LEU A 12 -21.27 34.17 11.54
CA LEU A 12 -21.86 33.00 12.19
C LEU A 12 -22.37 31.95 11.17
N ALA A 13 -22.70 32.37 9.95
CA ALA A 13 -23.21 31.46 8.91
C ALA A 13 -22.10 30.61 8.24
N ALA A 14 -20.84 31.05 8.30
CA ALA A 14 -19.72 30.33 7.69
C ALA A 14 -19.24 29.11 8.51
N PHE A 15 -19.63 29.01 9.78
CA PHE A 15 -19.24 27.89 10.66
C PHE A 15 -20.18 26.68 10.60
N VAL A 16 -21.34 26.79 9.92
CA VAL A 16 -22.40 25.76 9.98
C VAL A 16 -22.30 24.74 8.84
N PHE A 17 -21.37 24.89 7.90
CA PHE A 17 -21.08 23.89 6.86
C PHE A 17 -19.71 23.23 7.07
N ALA A 18 -19.43 22.78 8.30
CA ALA A 18 -18.53 21.65 8.44
C ALA A 18 -19.32 20.43 7.94
N GLU A 19 -19.20 20.11 6.65
CA GLU A 19 -19.65 18.82 6.16
C GLU A 19 -19.04 17.76 7.06
N ASN A 20 -19.87 16.92 7.68
CA ASN A 20 -19.41 15.70 8.34
C ASN A 20 -18.88 14.78 7.24
N CYS A 21 -17.65 15.05 6.78
CA CYS A 21 -16.96 14.22 5.83
C CYS A 21 -16.60 12.95 6.59
N VAL A 22 -17.38 11.89 6.37
CA VAL A 22 -17.03 10.56 6.86
C VAL A 22 -15.72 10.20 6.17
N PRO A 23 -14.62 9.98 6.90
CA PRO A 23 -13.35 9.62 6.30
C PRO A 23 -13.53 8.35 5.47
N VAL A 24 -12.94 8.34 4.27
CA VAL A 24 -12.91 7.13 3.45
C VAL A 24 -12.06 6.10 4.17
N LYS A 25 -12.64 4.91 4.39
CA LYS A 25 -11.85 3.74 4.81
C LYS A 25 -11.17 3.15 3.58
N THR A 26 -9.85 3.06 3.60
CA THR A 26 -9.08 2.45 2.51
C THR A 26 -9.28 0.93 2.49
N GLY A 27 -8.87 0.28 1.41
CA GLY A 27 -8.93 -1.19 1.32
C GLY A 27 -8.13 -1.88 2.44
N ALA A 28 -6.99 -1.31 2.82
CA ALA A 28 -6.13 -1.85 3.88
C ALA A 28 -6.82 -1.82 5.27
N GLU A 29 -7.72 -0.87 5.52
CA GLU A 29 -8.49 -0.75 6.77
C GLU A 29 -9.68 -1.72 6.86
N LEU A 30 -10.10 -2.35 5.74
CA LEU A 30 -11.26 -3.24 5.69
C LEU A 30 -10.89 -4.71 6.02
N THR A 31 -10.21 -4.92 7.14
CA THR A 31 -9.60 -6.21 7.54
C THR A 31 -10.61 -7.35 7.62
N ASP A 32 -11.84 -7.10 8.07
CA ASP A 32 -12.92 -8.09 8.14
C ASP A 32 -13.25 -8.73 6.78
N ILE A 33 -12.97 -8.01 5.68
CA ILE A 33 -13.23 -8.49 4.31
C ILE A 33 -12.08 -9.40 3.84
N TYR A 34 -10.82 -8.98 4.03
CA TYR A 34 -9.69 -9.66 3.39
C TYR A 34 -8.86 -10.56 4.30
N PHE A 35 -8.79 -10.33 5.62
CA PHE A 35 -8.05 -11.21 6.54
C PHE A 35 -8.53 -12.67 6.50
N PRO A 36 -9.83 -12.98 6.41
CA PRO A 36 -10.28 -14.37 6.24
C PRO A 36 -9.70 -15.07 5.01
N LEU A 37 -9.38 -14.30 3.95
CA LEU A 37 -8.78 -14.82 2.72
C LEU A 37 -7.29 -15.14 2.87
N LEU A 38 -6.62 -14.56 3.87
CA LEU A 38 -5.18 -14.72 4.12
C LEU A 38 -4.86 -15.86 5.09
N LYS A 39 -5.85 -16.35 5.84
CA LYS A 39 -5.65 -17.33 6.91
C LYS A 39 -4.99 -18.62 6.39
N GLY A 40 -3.86 -19.00 7.00
CA GLY A 40 -3.11 -20.20 6.65
C GLY A 40 -2.41 -20.13 5.27
N LYS A 41 -2.30 -18.93 4.67
CA LYS A 41 -1.59 -18.71 3.41
C LYS A 41 -0.25 -18.04 3.68
N ARG A 42 0.73 -18.34 2.84
CA ARG A 42 1.98 -17.55 2.76
C ARG A 42 1.66 -16.28 1.98
N VAL A 43 1.77 -15.13 2.61
CA VAL A 43 1.42 -13.84 2.02
C VAL A 43 2.68 -13.11 1.62
N ALA A 44 2.71 -12.58 0.40
CA ALA A 44 3.66 -11.54 0.00
C ALA A 44 2.90 -10.22 -0.17
N VAL A 45 3.59 -9.09 -0.04
CA VAL A 45 3.00 -7.76 -0.22
C VAL A 45 3.86 -6.90 -1.14
N MET A 46 3.25 -6.22 -2.11
CA MET A 46 3.85 -5.12 -2.87
C MET A 46 3.37 -3.80 -2.26
N THR A 47 4.27 -3.05 -1.63
CA THR A 47 3.92 -1.81 -0.94
C THR A 47 5.10 -0.86 -0.83
N ASN A 48 4.84 0.35 -0.35
CA ASN A 48 5.83 1.34 0.00
C ASN A 48 5.37 2.17 1.20
N GLN A 49 6.01 3.31 1.47
CA GLN A 49 5.70 4.17 2.61
C GLN A 49 4.26 4.70 2.63
N THR A 50 3.53 4.58 1.52
CA THR A 50 2.12 4.97 1.41
C THR A 50 1.14 3.88 1.85
N GLY A 51 1.59 2.63 2.01
CA GLY A 51 0.77 1.48 2.41
C GLY A 51 0.44 1.51 3.90
N MET A 52 -0.36 2.50 4.29
CA MET A 52 -0.76 2.77 5.67
C MET A 52 -2.24 2.44 5.85
N ALA A 53 -2.57 1.75 6.94
CA ALA A 53 -3.93 1.54 7.41
C ALA A 53 -4.09 2.27 8.75
N GLY A 54 -4.71 3.46 8.68
CA GLY A 54 -4.60 4.45 9.74
C GLY A 54 -3.14 4.87 9.93
N ASP A 55 -2.66 4.83 11.17
CA ASP A 55 -1.29 5.21 11.53
C ASP A 55 -0.30 4.03 11.51
N VAL A 56 -0.73 2.84 11.05
CA VAL A 56 0.08 1.62 11.05
C VAL A 56 0.37 1.19 9.62
N HIS A 57 1.65 0.96 9.32
CA HIS A 57 2.06 0.43 8.03
C HIS A 57 1.51 -1.00 7.82
N LEU A 58 1.02 -1.31 6.63
CA LEU A 58 0.35 -2.59 6.30
C LEU A 58 1.18 -3.80 6.71
N VAL A 59 2.49 -3.81 6.42
CA VAL A 59 3.43 -4.86 6.87
C VAL A 59 3.35 -5.12 8.38
N ASP A 60 3.38 -4.04 9.17
CA ASP A 60 3.36 -4.16 10.65
C ASP A 60 1.98 -4.63 11.13
N MET A 61 0.91 -4.16 10.47
CA MET A 61 -0.46 -4.61 10.76
C MET A 61 -0.65 -6.10 10.47
N LEU A 62 -0.16 -6.59 9.32
CA LEU A 62 -0.27 -8.01 8.95
C LEU A 62 0.45 -8.90 9.96
N ILE A 63 1.68 -8.55 10.34
CA ILE A 63 2.46 -9.30 11.34
C ILE A 63 1.79 -9.26 12.71
N GLY A 64 1.32 -8.07 13.15
CA GLY A 64 0.64 -7.90 14.43
C GLY A 64 -0.69 -8.66 14.53
N ASN A 65 -1.24 -9.14 13.41
CA ASN A 65 -2.45 -9.96 13.34
C ASN A 65 -2.16 -11.42 12.93
N ASP A 66 -0.94 -11.92 13.19
CA ASP A 66 -0.52 -13.31 12.96
C ASP A 66 -0.67 -13.78 11.49
N ILE A 67 -0.63 -12.85 10.54
CA ILE A 67 -0.58 -13.21 9.11
C ILE A 67 0.84 -13.68 8.78
N ASN A 68 0.94 -14.84 8.12
CA ASN A 68 2.20 -15.43 7.67
C ASN A 68 2.77 -14.66 6.46
N LEU A 69 3.34 -13.49 6.73
CA LEU A 69 4.01 -12.65 5.75
C LEU A 69 5.42 -13.22 5.46
N VAL A 70 5.67 -13.62 4.22
CA VAL A 70 6.91 -14.32 3.82
C VAL A 70 7.84 -13.47 2.95
N GLY A 71 7.38 -12.31 2.49
CA GLY A 71 8.21 -11.41 1.70
C GLY A 71 7.51 -10.11 1.31
N ILE A 72 8.33 -9.09 1.09
CA ILE A 72 7.90 -7.74 0.73
C ILE A 72 8.52 -7.40 -0.62
N PHE A 73 7.70 -7.23 -1.65
CA PHE A 73 8.12 -6.57 -2.87
C PHE A 73 8.13 -5.06 -2.64
N SER A 74 9.27 -4.43 -2.94
CA SER A 74 9.43 -2.98 -2.86
C SER A 74 9.66 -2.40 -4.25
N PRO A 75 9.06 -1.22 -4.56
CA PRO A 75 9.52 -0.37 -5.65
C PRO A 75 10.97 0.10 -5.45
N GLU A 76 11.47 0.88 -6.42
CA GLU A 76 12.85 1.37 -6.47
C GLU A 76 13.31 2.11 -5.19
N HIS A 77 12.41 2.80 -4.48
CA HIS A 77 12.75 3.66 -3.33
C HIS A 77 12.64 2.98 -1.96
N GLY A 78 12.65 1.65 -1.90
CA GLY A 78 12.39 0.95 -0.65
C GLY A 78 10.92 1.11 -0.20
N PHE A 79 10.54 0.43 0.88
CA PHE A 79 9.15 0.44 1.33
C PHE A 79 8.91 1.23 2.62
N ARG A 80 9.96 1.58 3.38
CA ARG A 80 9.85 2.38 4.60
C ARG A 80 10.06 3.89 4.36
N GLY A 81 10.35 4.32 3.13
CA GLY A 81 10.58 5.73 2.79
C GLY A 81 11.89 6.30 3.32
N THR A 82 12.84 5.46 3.70
CA THR A 82 14.16 5.83 4.24
C THR A 82 15.28 5.79 3.19
N ALA A 83 15.00 5.34 1.96
CA ALA A 83 15.98 5.30 0.88
C ALA A 83 15.82 6.52 -0.04
N ASP A 84 16.94 7.03 -0.56
CA ASP A 84 16.97 8.22 -1.40
C ASP A 84 16.37 7.98 -2.80
N ALA A 85 15.93 9.07 -3.44
CA ALA A 85 15.39 9.02 -4.80
C ALA A 85 16.47 8.54 -5.79
N GLY A 86 16.28 7.33 -6.35
CA GLY A 86 17.16 6.75 -7.37
C GLY A 86 18.16 5.72 -6.86
N GLU A 87 18.20 5.43 -5.55
CA GLU A 87 18.99 4.32 -5.04
C GLU A 87 18.37 2.97 -5.42
N HIS A 88 19.15 2.09 -6.03
CA HIS A 88 18.70 0.75 -6.36
C HIS A 88 18.67 -0.09 -5.09
N VAL A 89 17.48 -0.32 -4.52
CA VAL A 89 17.36 -1.20 -3.35
C VAL A 89 17.57 -2.65 -3.80
N SER A 90 18.72 -3.21 -3.43
CA SER A 90 19.01 -4.64 -3.57
C SER A 90 18.11 -5.45 -2.65
N SER A 91 17.99 -6.76 -2.91
CA SER A 91 17.25 -7.62 -1.98
C SER A 91 17.90 -7.57 -0.60
N SER A 92 17.09 -7.32 0.42
CA SER A 92 17.54 -7.06 1.79
C SER A 92 16.55 -7.65 2.79
N VAL A 93 16.62 -7.23 4.06
CA VAL A 93 15.71 -7.67 5.13
C VAL A 93 15.21 -6.43 5.84
N ASP A 94 13.91 -6.36 6.13
CA ASP A 94 13.35 -5.29 6.96
C ASP A 94 13.86 -5.44 8.40
N GLU A 95 14.69 -4.50 8.86
CA GLU A 95 15.35 -4.59 10.16
C GLU A 95 14.36 -4.72 11.34
N LYS A 96 13.18 -4.11 11.20
CA LYS A 96 12.12 -4.12 12.22
C LYS A 96 11.46 -5.50 12.34
N THR A 97 11.22 -6.18 11.22
CA THR A 97 10.35 -7.37 11.19
C THR A 97 11.07 -8.66 10.83
N GLY A 98 12.30 -8.58 10.28
CA GLY A 98 13.05 -9.72 9.78
C GLY A 98 12.52 -10.29 8.45
N ILE A 99 11.49 -9.67 7.85
CA ILE A 99 10.90 -10.14 6.60
C ILE A 99 11.80 -9.77 5.42
N PRO A 100 12.07 -10.72 4.49
CA PRO A 100 12.92 -10.44 3.34
C PRO A 100 12.23 -9.46 2.38
N ILE A 101 13.02 -8.50 1.89
CA ILE A 101 12.64 -7.52 0.88
C ILE A 101 13.16 -7.99 -0.47
N TRP A 102 12.26 -8.11 -1.44
CA TRP A 102 12.55 -8.55 -2.79
C TRP A 102 12.43 -7.36 -3.75
N SER A 103 13.51 -7.06 -4.46
CA SER A 103 13.49 -6.06 -5.52
C SER A 103 12.74 -6.59 -6.74
N LEU A 104 11.81 -5.79 -7.27
CA LEU A 104 11.07 -6.12 -8.50
C LEU A 104 11.92 -5.93 -9.78
N TYR A 105 12.94 -5.07 -9.71
CA TYR A 105 13.65 -4.54 -10.89
C TYR A 105 14.96 -5.27 -11.22
N GLY A 106 15.43 -6.17 -10.35
CA GLY A 106 16.71 -6.87 -10.53
C GLY A 106 16.76 -7.95 -11.63
N SER A 107 15.62 -8.32 -12.24
CA SER A 107 15.53 -9.44 -13.20
C SER A 107 15.50 -9.02 -14.68
N GLY A 108 15.52 -7.72 -14.99
CA GLY A 108 15.42 -7.17 -16.36
C GLY A 108 14.04 -7.28 -17.02
N SER A 109 13.18 -8.20 -16.57
CA SER A 109 11.81 -8.40 -17.06
C SER A 109 10.75 -7.53 -16.38
N GLY A 110 11.10 -6.94 -15.22
CA GLY A 110 10.15 -6.25 -14.34
C GLY A 110 9.11 -7.17 -13.68
N LYS A 111 9.30 -8.50 -13.78
CA LYS A 111 8.54 -9.53 -13.05
C LYS A 111 9.40 -10.14 -11.94
N PRO A 112 8.78 -10.63 -10.85
CA PRO A 112 9.48 -11.42 -9.84
C PRO A 112 10.14 -12.67 -10.44
N ALA A 113 11.28 -13.06 -9.89
CA ALA A 113 11.91 -14.32 -10.25
C ALA A 113 11.02 -15.52 -9.83
N ALA A 114 11.12 -16.63 -10.57
CA ALA A 114 10.26 -17.80 -10.38
C ALA A 114 10.40 -18.44 -8.98
N ASP A 115 11.56 -18.31 -8.32
CA ASP A 115 11.75 -18.73 -6.93
C ASP A 115 10.88 -17.91 -5.96
N LYS A 116 10.79 -16.58 -6.18
CA LYS A 116 9.93 -15.70 -5.38
C LYS A 116 8.46 -16.03 -5.58
N MET A 117 8.04 -16.31 -6.81
CA MET A 117 6.66 -16.74 -7.09
C MET A 117 6.30 -18.06 -6.37
N LYS A 118 7.26 -18.95 -6.11
CA LYS A 118 7.02 -20.19 -5.34
C LYS A 118 6.96 -19.97 -3.82
N ALA A 119 7.49 -18.86 -3.33
CA ALA A 119 7.60 -18.58 -1.90
C ALA A 119 6.27 -18.19 -1.24
N PHE A 120 5.30 -17.66 -2.00
CA PHE A 120 4.00 -17.21 -1.49
C PHE A 120 2.82 -17.88 -2.20
N ASP A 121 1.63 -17.77 -1.60
CA ASP A 121 0.35 -18.25 -2.12
C ASP A 121 -0.55 -17.10 -2.58
N ILE A 122 -0.51 -15.96 -1.86
CA ILE A 122 -1.28 -14.74 -2.14
C ILE A 122 -0.32 -13.53 -2.18
N LEU A 123 -0.51 -12.66 -3.16
CA LEU A 123 0.12 -11.34 -3.23
C LEU A 123 -0.90 -10.26 -2.89
N LEU A 124 -0.62 -9.45 -1.87
CA LEU A 124 -1.34 -8.19 -1.61
C LEU A 124 -0.66 -7.06 -2.38
N PHE A 125 -1.43 -6.15 -2.98
CA PHE A 125 -0.92 -4.92 -3.60
C PHE A 125 -1.54 -3.70 -2.95
N ASP A 126 -0.72 -2.89 -2.29
CA ASP A 126 -1.16 -1.68 -1.60
C ASP A 126 -0.16 -0.54 -1.79
N LEU A 127 -0.49 0.35 -2.74
CA LEU A 127 0.30 1.51 -3.13
C LEU A 127 -0.64 2.66 -3.51
N GLN A 128 -0.41 3.84 -2.93
CA GLN A 128 -1.09 5.06 -3.37
C GLN A 128 -0.50 5.54 -4.71
N ASP A 129 -1.30 5.47 -5.77
CA ASP A 129 -0.97 6.04 -7.08
C ASP A 129 -1.51 7.48 -7.20
N VAL A 130 -1.03 8.24 -8.19
CA VAL A 130 -1.43 9.64 -8.43
C VAL A 130 -2.27 9.84 -9.70
N GLY A 131 -2.65 8.75 -10.37
CA GLY A 131 -3.55 8.77 -11.54
C GLY A 131 -2.89 9.24 -12.84
N LEU A 132 -1.56 9.13 -12.95
CA LEU A 132 -0.81 9.59 -14.11
C LEU A 132 -0.13 8.44 -14.84
N ARG A 133 -0.26 8.42 -16.16
CA ARG A 133 0.31 7.35 -17.00
C ARG A 133 1.84 7.23 -16.92
N PHE A 134 2.55 8.32 -16.61
CA PHE A 134 4.00 8.31 -16.48
C PHE A 134 4.46 8.07 -15.03
N TYR A 135 3.52 7.86 -14.09
CA TYR A 135 3.80 7.37 -12.76
C TYR A 135 3.58 5.85 -12.75
N THR A 136 4.61 5.08 -12.41
CA THR A 136 4.75 3.71 -12.92
C THR A 136 4.26 2.60 -11.99
N TYR A 137 3.59 2.91 -10.87
CA TYR A 137 3.08 1.87 -9.95
C TYR A 137 2.05 0.96 -10.61
N TYR A 138 1.15 1.50 -11.45
CA TYR A 138 0.21 0.67 -12.21
C TYR A 138 0.92 -0.29 -13.18
N ALA A 139 2.08 0.10 -13.74
CA ALA A 139 2.84 -0.78 -14.63
C ALA A 139 3.44 -1.95 -13.86
N SER A 140 3.94 -1.70 -12.64
CA SER A 140 4.37 -2.74 -11.71
C SER A 140 3.20 -3.64 -11.28
N MET A 141 2.03 -3.07 -11.01
CA MET A 141 0.79 -3.81 -10.74
C MET A 141 0.45 -4.76 -11.89
N ALA A 142 0.42 -4.26 -13.13
CA ALA A 142 0.09 -5.06 -14.31
C ALA A 142 1.07 -6.23 -14.52
N ARG A 143 2.38 -6.01 -14.31
CA ARG A 143 3.40 -7.07 -14.40
C ARG A 143 3.24 -8.12 -13.30
N LEU A 144 2.88 -7.71 -12.10
CA LEU A 144 2.61 -8.62 -10.98
C LEU A 144 1.31 -9.42 -11.20
N MET A 145 0.26 -8.79 -11.75
CA MET A 145 -0.96 -9.49 -12.16
C MET A 145 -0.67 -10.58 -13.19
N ASP A 146 0.13 -10.25 -14.20
CA ASP A 146 0.53 -11.18 -15.26
C ASP A 146 1.38 -12.34 -14.68
N ALA A 147 2.37 -12.04 -13.84
CA ALA A 147 3.16 -13.06 -13.16
C ALA A 147 2.31 -13.96 -12.24
N CYS A 148 1.35 -13.38 -11.52
CA CYS A 148 0.42 -14.13 -10.67
C CYS A 148 -0.47 -15.05 -11.51
N ALA A 149 -1.00 -14.58 -12.65
CA ALA A 149 -1.79 -15.39 -13.56
C ALA A 149 -0.98 -16.58 -14.12
N GLU A 150 0.26 -16.36 -14.54
CA GLU A 150 1.19 -17.39 -15.02
C GLU A 150 1.47 -18.48 -13.99
N HIS A 151 1.48 -18.12 -12.70
CA HIS A 151 1.85 -19.02 -11.59
C HIS A 151 0.65 -19.50 -10.76
N GLY A 152 -0.58 -19.20 -11.20
CA GLY A 152 -1.81 -19.56 -10.47
C GLY A 152 -1.90 -18.94 -9.07
N LYS A 153 -1.34 -17.74 -8.87
CA LYS A 153 -1.37 -17.00 -7.61
C LYS A 153 -2.57 -16.07 -7.58
N LYS A 154 -3.17 -15.92 -6.40
CA LYS A 154 -4.18 -14.89 -6.18
C LYS A 154 -3.47 -13.57 -5.87
N MET A 155 -3.87 -12.52 -6.57
CA MET A 155 -3.52 -11.14 -6.22
C MET A 155 -4.76 -10.49 -5.61
N ILE A 156 -4.58 -9.73 -4.52
CA ILE A 156 -5.60 -8.96 -3.83
C ILE A 156 -5.17 -7.50 -3.83
#